data_AF-A0AA47IDD5-F1
#
_entry.id   AF-A0AA47IDD5-F1
#
_cell.length_a   1.000
_cell.length_b   1.000
_cell.length_c   1.000
_cell.angle_alpha   90.00
_cell.angle_beta   90.00
_cell.angle_gamma   90.00
#
_symmetry.space_group_name_H-M   'P 1'
#
loop_
_entity.id
_entity.type
_entity.pdbx_description
1 polymer ?
#
loop_
_entity_poly.entity_id
_entity_poly.type
_entity_poly.pdbx_seq_one_letter_code
_entity_poly.pdbx_strand_id
1 'polypeptide(L)'
;MDFYGYNRAKAIAHCDSLAVGRASRQTDSLRSWNRLRPEHVVELLSNAAADARADARALASLMERTCWRINMQVPTQGKANQLVSNVREVAITAAGREFKLQCTESPALQLERIIAA
;
A
#
# COMPACT_ATOMS: atom_id res chain seq x y z
N MET A 1 -15.43 -3.05 1.56
CA MET A 1 -16.28 -2.30 2.52
C MET A 1 -15.63 -0.95 2.73
N ASP A 2 -16.29 0.13 2.32
CA ASP A 2 -15.79 1.49 2.52
C ASP A 2 -15.63 1.77 4.02
N PHE A 3 -14.51 2.38 4.41
CA PHE A 3 -14.33 2.85 5.78
C PHE A 3 -15.34 3.97 6.04
N TYR A 4 -16.25 3.76 7.00
CA TYR A 4 -17.27 4.76 7.33
C TYR A 4 -16.58 6.07 7.76
N GLY A 5 -16.85 7.17 7.06
CA GLY A 5 -16.26 8.49 7.33
C GLY A 5 -14.86 8.74 6.75
N TYR A 6 -14.27 7.80 6.03
CA TYR A 6 -12.96 7.99 5.41
C TYR A 6 -13.06 8.66 4.04
N ASN A 7 -12.43 9.83 3.89
CA ASN A 7 -12.40 10.52 2.60
C ASN A 7 -11.19 10.04 1.77
N ARG A 8 -11.42 9.04 0.92
CA ARG A 8 -10.42 8.49 -0.02
C ARG A 8 -9.74 9.58 -0.86
N ALA A 9 -10.53 10.50 -1.41
CA ALA A 9 -10.01 11.57 -2.26
C ALA A 9 -9.05 12.50 -1.49
N LYS A 10 -9.38 12.80 -0.23
CA LYS A 10 -8.55 13.62 0.64
C LYS A 10 -7.25 12.91 1.03
N ALA A 11 -7.31 11.61 1.33
CA ALA A 11 -6.11 10.82 1.57
C ALA A 11 -5.20 10.77 0.33
N ILE A 12 -5.76 10.61 -0.87
CA ILE A 12 -4.98 10.67 -2.13
C ILE A 12 -4.35 12.05 -2.32
N ALA A 13 -5.08 13.12 -2.04
CA ALA A 13 -4.58 14.49 -2.18
C ALA A 13 -3.42 14.83 -1.23
N HIS A 14 -3.34 14.19 -0.06
CA HIS A 14 -2.21 14.34 0.86
C HIS A 14 -0.99 13.47 0.51
N CYS A 15 -1.04 12.72 -0.60
CA CYS A 15 0.12 11.95 -1.04
C CYS A 15 1.14 12.86 -1.75
N ASP A 16 2.33 12.99 -1.17
CA ASP A 16 3.44 13.81 -1.68
C ASP A 16 4.49 12.96 -2.44
N SER A 17 4.07 11.85 -3.04
CA SER A 17 4.98 10.95 -3.74
C SER A 17 5.31 11.47 -5.15
N LEU A 18 6.56 11.87 -5.37
CA LEU A 18 7.09 12.42 -6.65
C LEU A 18 7.23 11.39 -7.80
N ALA A 19 6.89 10.11 -7.61
CA ALA A 19 7.05 9.06 -8.63
C ALA A 19 5.70 8.62 -9.22
N VAL A 20 5.26 9.26 -10.30
CA VAL A 20 3.95 9.03 -10.93
C VAL A 20 4.02 7.85 -11.92
N GLY A 21 3.53 6.67 -11.51
CA GLY A 21 3.29 5.51 -12.41
C GLY A 21 2.21 5.81 -13.47
N ARG A 22 2.07 5.00 -14.54
CA ARG A 22 1.09 5.24 -15.64
C ARG A 22 -0.37 5.27 -15.16
N ALA A 23 -1.24 6.03 -15.85
CA ALA A 23 -2.64 6.31 -15.52
C ALA A 23 -3.64 5.14 -15.61
N SER A 24 -3.16 3.90 -15.80
CA SER A 24 -4.05 2.75 -15.99
C SER A 24 -4.36 2.06 -14.67
N ARG A 25 -5.65 1.87 -14.41
CA ARG A 25 -6.29 1.23 -13.24
C ARG A 25 -6.04 -0.29 -13.14
N GLN A 26 -5.09 -0.84 -13.89
CA GLN A 26 -4.84 -2.28 -13.95
C GLN A 26 -3.87 -2.71 -12.84
N THR A 27 -4.45 -3.06 -11.69
CA THR A 27 -3.80 -3.71 -10.54
C THR A 27 -3.65 -5.23 -10.71
N ASP A 28 -4.06 -5.78 -11.85
CA ASP A 28 -4.21 -7.22 -12.12
C ASP A 28 -2.89 -8.01 -12.21
N SER A 29 -1.73 -7.36 -12.10
CA SER A 29 -0.45 -8.06 -12.30
C SER A 29 0.66 -7.59 -11.37
N LEU A 30 1.36 -8.57 -10.79
CA LEU A 30 2.61 -8.47 -10.01
C LEU A 30 3.67 -7.49 -10.56
N ARG A 31 3.70 -7.22 -11.87
CA ARG A 31 4.64 -6.27 -12.52
C ARG A 31 4.26 -4.80 -12.34
N SER A 32 2.98 -4.50 -12.12
CA SER A 32 2.45 -3.14 -11.99
C SER A 32 2.76 -2.51 -10.63
N TRP A 33 3.09 -3.32 -9.62
CA TRP A 33 3.44 -2.86 -8.28
C TRP A 33 4.80 -2.16 -8.19
N ASN A 34 5.63 -2.20 -9.24
CA ASN A 34 6.78 -1.29 -9.43
C ASN A 34 6.36 0.15 -9.80
N ARG A 35 5.05 0.41 -9.92
CA ARG A 35 4.45 1.71 -10.26
C ARG A 35 3.23 1.96 -9.39
N LEU A 36 3.41 1.79 -8.09
CA LEU A 36 2.41 2.07 -7.06
C LEU A 36 1.93 3.51 -7.17
N ARG A 37 0.62 3.68 -7.19
CA ARG A 37 -0.04 4.98 -7.10
C ARG A 37 -0.76 5.11 -5.76
N PRO A 38 -1.07 6.34 -5.31
CA PRO A 38 -1.77 6.55 -4.05
C PRO A 38 -3.12 5.82 -4.00
N GLU A 39 -3.84 5.74 -5.13
CA GLU A 39 -5.13 5.06 -5.20
C GLU A 39 -5.02 3.57 -4.85
N HIS A 40 -3.96 2.90 -5.29
CA HIS A 40 -3.75 1.47 -5.02
C HIS A 40 -3.47 1.20 -3.54
N VAL A 41 -2.75 2.11 -2.86
CA VAL A 41 -2.50 2.00 -1.42
C VAL A 41 -3.80 2.18 -0.64
N VAL A 42 -4.60 3.16 -1.02
CA VAL A 42 -5.92 3.40 -0.41
C VAL A 42 -6.87 2.22 -0.63
N GLU A 43 -6.86 1.62 -1.82
CA GLU A 43 -7.64 0.42 -2.13
C GLU A 43 -7.19 -0.79 -1.30
N LEU A 44 -5.88 -1.03 -1.18
CA LEU A 44 -5.31 -2.07 -0.32
C LEU A 44 -5.77 -1.94 1.14
N LEU A 45 -5.69 -0.72 1.69
CA LEU A 45 -6.15 -0.47 3.06
C LEU A 45 -7.63 -0.79 3.20
N SER A 46 -8.45 -0.41 2.21
CA SER A 46 -9.89 -0.70 2.21
C SER A 46 -10.22 -2.19 2.09
N ASN A 47 -9.33 -2.98 1.49
CA ASN A 47 -9.49 -4.41 1.25
C ASN A 47 -8.62 -5.28 2.17
N ALA A 48 -8.12 -4.71 3.28
CA ALA A 48 -7.31 -5.42 4.25
C ALA A 48 -8.02 -6.67 4.82
N ALA A 49 -7.22 -7.70 5.09
CA ALA A 49 -7.64 -8.89 5.82
C ALA A 49 -8.20 -8.55 7.19
N ALA A 50 -9.01 -9.45 7.74
CA ALA A 50 -9.74 -9.20 8.98
C ALA A 50 -8.83 -8.73 10.12
N ASP A 51 -7.68 -9.39 10.26
CA ASP A 51 -6.68 -9.08 11.28
C ASP A 51 -6.01 -7.72 11.07
N ALA A 52 -5.78 -7.29 9.83
CA ALA A 52 -5.15 -6.00 9.52
C ALA A 52 -6.13 -4.81 9.43
N ARG A 53 -7.45 -5.03 9.53
CA ARG A 53 -8.44 -3.96 9.33
C ARG A 53 -8.35 -2.84 10.35
N ALA A 54 -7.99 -3.13 11.59
CA ALA A 54 -7.86 -2.12 12.64
C ALA A 54 -6.69 -1.18 12.32
N ASP A 55 -5.52 -1.76 12.03
CA ASP A 55 -4.32 -1.00 11.64
C ASP A 55 -4.53 -0.25 10.32
N ALA A 56 -5.22 -0.86 9.35
CA ALA A 56 -5.51 -0.23 8.07
C ALA A 56 -6.41 1.01 8.25
N ARG A 57 -7.38 0.97 9.17
CA ARG A 57 -8.19 2.16 9.53
C ARG A 57 -7.37 3.25 10.19
N ALA A 58 -6.51 2.89 11.13
CA ALA A 58 -5.67 3.84 11.84
C ALA A 58 -4.73 4.56 10.86
N LEU A 59 -4.09 3.80 9.99
CA LEU A 59 -3.20 4.32 8.96
C LEU A 59 -3.96 5.16 7.91
N ALA A 60 -5.12 4.70 7.43
CA ALA A 60 -5.95 5.47 6.51
C ALA A 60 -6.37 6.82 7.11
N SER A 61 -6.77 6.83 8.38
CA SER A 61 -7.13 8.07 9.10
C SER A 61 -5.93 9.01 9.26
N LEU A 62 -4.73 8.47 9.45
CA LEU A 62 -3.49 9.24 9.54
C LEU A 62 -3.15 9.88 8.18
N MET A 63 -3.26 9.11 7.09
CA MET A 63 -3.03 9.58 5.71
C MET A 63 -4.06 10.63 5.28
N GLU A 64 -5.28 10.57 5.79
CA GLU A 64 -6.30 11.61 5.52
C GLU A 64 -5.98 12.95 6.19
N ARG A 65 -5.15 12.94 7.24
CA ARG A 65 -4.87 14.14 8.06
C ARG A 65 -3.47 14.69 7.86
N THR A 66 -2.56 13.89 7.33
CA THR A 66 -1.14 14.22 7.24
C THR A 66 -0.57 13.87 5.89
N CYS A 67 0.46 14.61 5.47
CA CYS A 67 1.18 14.26 4.26
C CYS A 67 1.83 12.88 4.42
N TRP A 68 1.77 12.11 3.35
CA TRP A 68 2.35 10.78 3.30
C TRP A 68 2.97 10.51 1.93
N ARG A 69 3.87 9.54 1.86
CA ARG A 69 4.58 9.17 0.64
C ARG A 69 4.77 7.67 0.54
N ILE A 70 4.91 7.19 -0.68
CA ILE A 70 5.19 5.79 -0.97
C ILE A 70 6.70 5.66 -1.08
N ASN A 71 7.30 4.90 -0.16
CA ASN A 71 8.70 4.52 -0.24
C ASN A 71 8.77 3.21 -1.02
N MET A 72 8.94 3.30 -2.34
CA MET A 72 9.10 2.11 -3.15
C MET A 72 10.40 1.41 -2.78
N GLN A 73 10.30 0.34 -1.98
CA GLN A 73 11.40 -0.59 -1.83
C GLN A 73 11.46 -1.41 -3.11
N VAL A 74 12.53 -1.19 -3.89
CA VAL A 74 12.91 -2.07 -4.98
C VAL A 74 12.95 -3.47 -4.37
N PRO A 75 12.23 -4.47 -4.94
CA PRO A 75 12.37 -5.83 -4.45
C PRO A 75 13.85 -6.13 -4.46
N THR A 76 14.41 -6.53 -3.32
CA THR A 76 15.76 -7.07 -3.25
C THR A 76 15.78 -8.15 -4.31
N GLN A 77 16.43 -7.91 -5.45
CA GLN A 77 16.54 -8.87 -6.53
C GLN A 77 17.32 -10.04 -5.93
N GLY A 78 16.60 -10.98 -5.35
CA GLY A 78 17.11 -12.29 -5.01
C GLY A 78 17.69 -12.83 -6.30
N LYS A 79 18.97 -13.24 -6.22
CA LYS A 79 19.69 -13.96 -7.28
C LYS A 79 18.73 -14.90 -8.01
N ALA A 80 18.88 -15.00 -9.33
CA ALA A 80 17.97 -15.55 -10.35
C ALA A 80 17.31 -16.95 -10.14
N ASN A 81 17.28 -17.50 -8.92
CA ASN A 81 16.72 -18.80 -8.54
C ASN A 81 15.90 -18.78 -7.24
N GLN A 82 15.59 -17.63 -6.63
CA GLN A 82 14.67 -17.61 -5.49
C GLN A 82 13.22 -17.59 -5.99
N LEU A 83 12.45 -18.59 -5.53
CA LEU A 83 10.99 -18.62 -5.60
C LEU A 83 10.43 -17.23 -5.36
N VAL A 84 9.63 -16.71 -6.30
CA VAL A 84 8.94 -15.43 -6.14
C VAL A 84 8.05 -15.57 -4.91
N SER A 85 8.46 -14.97 -3.79
CA SER A 85 7.64 -14.99 -2.57
C SER A 85 6.31 -14.32 -2.90
N ASN A 86 5.20 -14.97 -2.58
CA ASN A 86 3.86 -14.40 -2.72
C ASN A 86 3.64 -13.23 -1.74
N VAL A 87 4.57 -13.02 -0.79
CA VAL A 87 4.57 -11.90 0.15
C VAL A 87 5.34 -10.72 -0.45
N ARG A 88 4.68 -9.57 -0.51
CA ARG A 88 5.26 -8.29 -0.93
C ARG A 88 5.18 -7.27 0.19
N GLU A 89 6.18 -6.41 0.23
CA GLU A 89 6.25 -5.33 1.22
C GLU A 89 6.22 -3.99 0.51
N VAL A 90 5.37 -3.09 0.99
CA VAL A 90 5.33 -1.70 0.53
C VAL A 90 5.62 -0.81 1.72
N ALA A 91 6.71 -0.06 1.65
CA ALA A 91 7.01 0.94 2.66
C ALA A 91 6.28 2.24 2.33
N ILE A 92 5.74 2.88 3.35
CA ILE A 92 5.15 4.21 3.27
C ILE A 92 5.65 5.04 4.44
N THR A 93 5.78 6.34 4.25
CA THR A 93 5.96 7.27 5.37
C THR A 93 4.69 8.09 5.53
N ALA A 94 4.12 8.14 6.72
CA ALA A 94 3.00 9.02 7.06
C ALA A 94 3.28 9.70 8.40
N ALA A 95 3.04 11.02 8.49
CA ALA A 95 3.34 11.82 9.69
C ALA A 95 4.77 11.62 10.25
N GLY A 96 5.76 11.44 9.36
CA GLY A 96 7.17 11.21 9.75
C GLY A 96 7.48 9.81 10.28
N ARG A 97 6.51 8.88 10.29
CA ARG A 97 6.69 7.48 10.70
C ARG A 97 6.68 6.56 9.49
N GLU A 98 7.53 5.54 9.50
CA GLU A 98 7.56 4.54 8.44
C GLU A 98 6.65 3.36 8.80
N PHE A 99 5.89 2.89 7.81
CA PHE A 99 5.03 1.72 7.90
C PHE A 99 5.33 0.78 6.74
N LYS A 100 5.37 -0.51 7.01
CA LYS A 100 5.49 -1.58 6.02
C LYS A 100 4.18 -2.32 5.90
N LEU A 101 3.59 -2.25 4.71
CA LEU A 101 2.39 -2.96 4.31
C LEU A 101 2.81 -4.31 3.74
N GLN A 102 2.51 -5.39 4.46
CA GLN A 102 2.76 -6.75 3.99
C GLN A 102 1.52 -7.28 3.29
N CYS A 103 1.65 -7.49 2.00
CA CYS A 103 0.58 -7.94 1.13
C CYS A 103 0.90 -9.35 0.64
N THR A 104 -0.09 -10.22 0.59
CA THR A 104 0.01 -11.54 -0.02
C THR A 104 -0.89 -11.63 -1.24
N GLU A 105 -0.46 -12.36 -2.27
CA GLU A 105 -1.28 -12.64 -3.44
C GLU A 105 -1.86 -14.05 -3.35
N SER A 106 -3.17 -14.16 -3.12
CA SER A 106 -3.91 -15.43 -3.18
C SER A 106 -5.43 -15.22 -3.11
N PRO A 107 -6.24 -15.39 -4.16
CA PRO A 107 -6.05 -15.20 -5.62
C PRO A 107 -6.09 -13.72 -6.07
N ALA A 108 -6.22 -12.79 -5.13
CA ALA A 108 -6.07 -11.35 -5.33
C ALA A 108 -5.07 -10.81 -4.30
N LEU A 109 -4.55 -9.60 -4.51
CA LEU A 109 -3.63 -8.99 -3.56
C LEU A 109 -4.40 -8.52 -2.32
N GLN A 110 -4.01 -9.02 -1.16
CA GLN A 110 -4.63 -8.69 0.13
C GLN A 110 -3.58 -8.16 1.11
N LEU A 111 -3.94 -7.10 1.86
CA LEU A 111 -3.11 -6.59 2.94
C LEU A 111 -3.32 -7.45 4.19
N GLU A 112 -2.27 -8.17 4.60
CA GLU A 112 -2.30 -9.10 5.72
C GLU A 112 -1.82 -8.46 7.03
N ARG A 113 -0.88 -7.51 6.95
CA ARG A 113 -0.27 -6.90 8.13
C ARG A 113 0.31 -5.53 7.84
N ILE A 114 0.24 -4.64 8.83
CA ILE A 114 0.96 -3.37 8.85
C ILE A 114 1.99 -3.43 9.98
N ILE A 115 3.24 -3.11 9.67
CA ILE A 115 4.33 -3.05 10.64
C ILE A 115 4.79 -1.60 10.71
N ALA A 116 4.69 -0.96 11.88
CA ALA A 116 5.35 0.32 12.11
C ALA A 116 6.85 0.07 12.36
N ALA A 117 7.71 0.76 11.61
CA ALA A 117 9.16 0.73 11.77
C ALA A 117 9.65 1.84 12.71
#